data_AF-A0A7S3C600-F1
#
_entry.id   AF-A0A7S3C600-F1
#
_cell.length_a   1.000
_cell.length_b   1.000
_cell.length_c   1.000
_cell.angle_alpha   90.00
_cell.angle_beta   90.00
_cell.angle_gamma   90.00
#
_symmetry.space_group_name_H-M   'P 1'
#
loop_
_entity.id
_entity.type
_entity.pdbx_description
1 polymer ?
#
loop_
_entity_poly.entity_id
_entity_poly.type
_entity_poly.pdbx_seq_one_letter_code
_entity_poly.pdbx_strand_id
1 'polypeptide(L)'
;AAERMGIQHVQFESHDGMLASIPIEKALNPYGDAIVAYEMNGEPIPRKNGYPLRAIVPGFVGVRNVKWLKSITLSSEESEGPWQRGMNYKVFSPSVKDLNGVDIASVPTIQEQPVQSVIVSPADGERIEVIEGEELEIRGYSWSGGGRGVIRVDVS
;
A
#
# COMPACT_ATOMS: atom_id res chain seq x y z
N ALA A 1 -23.44 1.22 -11.92
CA ALA A 1 -23.94 2.60 -11.78
C ALA A 1 -22.81 3.62 -11.98
N ALA A 2 -21.69 3.50 -11.26
CA ALA A 2 -20.51 4.35 -11.40
C ALA A 2 -19.93 4.40 -12.83
N GLU A 3 -19.76 3.24 -13.49
CA GLU A 3 -19.28 3.17 -14.89
C GLU A 3 -20.19 3.94 -15.86
N ARG A 4 -21.52 3.90 -15.65
CA ARG A 4 -22.48 4.63 -16.48
C ARG A 4 -22.39 6.15 -16.30
N MET A 5 -21.77 6.61 -15.22
CA MET A 5 -21.46 8.02 -14.94
C MET A 5 -20.03 8.40 -15.34
N GLY A 6 -19.27 7.48 -15.96
CA GLY A 6 -17.86 7.70 -16.31
C GLY A 6 -16.91 7.77 -15.12
N ILE A 7 -17.36 7.38 -13.92
CA ILE A 7 -16.52 7.40 -12.72
C ILE A 7 -15.63 6.16 -12.72
N GLN A 8 -14.32 6.37 -12.61
CA GLN A 8 -13.31 5.31 -12.63
C GLN A 8 -12.46 5.28 -11.35
N HIS A 9 -12.44 6.37 -10.58
CA HIS A 9 -11.59 6.52 -9.40
C HIS A 9 -12.30 7.17 -8.22
N VAL A 10 -11.86 6.78 -7.02
CA VAL A 10 -12.12 7.50 -5.77
C VAL A 10 -10.84 8.20 -5.36
N GLN A 11 -10.88 9.52 -5.33
CA GLN A 11 -9.77 10.38 -4.91
C GLN A 11 -9.92 10.74 -3.43
N PHE A 12 -8.80 10.77 -2.72
CA PHE A 12 -8.67 11.11 -1.31
C PHE A 12 -7.74 12.32 -1.16
N GLU A 13 -8.20 13.32 -0.42
CA GLU A 13 -7.39 14.47 -0.02
C GLU A 13 -7.14 14.44 1.48
N SER A 14 -5.90 14.70 1.88
CA SER A 14 -5.50 14.86 3.28
C SER A 14 -5.40 16.33 3.67
N HIS A 15 -5.57 16.62 4.96
CA HIS A 15 -5.32 17.95 5.52
C HIS A 15 -3.87 18.45 5.37
N ASP A 16 -2.90 17.57 5.17
CA ASP A 16 -1.50 17.94 4.88
C ASP A 16 -1.22 18.20 3.38
N GLY A 17 -2.26 18.16 2.54
CA GLY A 17 -2.16 18.37 1.09
C GLY A 17 -1.80 17.12 0.29
N MET A 18 -1.67 15.95 0.94
CA MET A 18 -1.46 14.69 0.23
C MET A 18 -2.71 14.29 -0.57
N LEU A 19 -2.46 13.88 -1.82
CA LEU A 19 -3.46 13.47 -2.78
C LEU A 19 -3.16 12.03 -3.27
N ALA A 20 -4.16 11.16 -3.25
CA ALA A 20 -4.06 9.79 -3.77
C ALA A 20 -5.43 9.29 -4.25
N SER A 21 -5.44 8.24 -5.06
CA SER A 21 -6.68 7.63 -5.52
C SER A 21 -6.58 6.12 -5.69
N ILE A 22 -7.72 5.46 -5.57
CA ILE A 22 -7.89 4.05 -5.89
C ILE A 22 -8.91 3.87 -7.01
N PRO A 23 -8.85 2.77 -7.78
CA PRO A 23 -9.91 2.44 -8.73
C PRO A 23 -11.26 2.30 -8.03
N ILE A 24 -12.32 2.77 -8.69
CA ILE A 24 -13.69 2.70 -8.18
C ILE A 24 -14.12 1.26 -7.90
N GLU A 25 -13.65 0.32 -8.73
CA GLU A 25 -13.91 -1.12 -8.55
C GLU A 25 -13.40 -1.61 -7.19
N LYS A 26 -12.20 -1.18 -6.76
CA LYS A 26 -11.67 -1.52 -5.44
C LYS A 26 -12.53 -0.92 -4.31
N ALA A 27 -12.97 0.33 -4.48
CA ALA A 27 -13.77 1.02 -3.48
C ALA A 27 -15.18 0.42 -3.33
N LEU A 28 -15.78 -0.06 -4.43
CA LEU A 28 -17.13 -0.62 -4.46
C LEU A 28 -17.17 -2.15 -4.30
N ASN A 29 -16.02 -2.83 -4.32
CA ASN A 29 -15.98 -4.27 -4.15
C ASN A 29 -16.48 -4.63 -2.73
N PRO A 30 -17.56 -5.41 -2.59
CA PRO A 30 -18.09 -5.80 -1.28
C PRO A 30 -17.13 -6.68 -0.47
N TYR A 31 -16.14 -7.28 -1.12
CA TYR A 31 -15.03 -8.04 -0.50
C TYR A 31 -13.72 -7.25 -0.48
N GLY A 32 -13.76 -5.97 -0.86
CA GLY A 32 -12.60 -5.11 -0.97
C GLY A 32 -12.15 -4.51 0.38
N ASP A 33 -13.04 -4.47 1.37
CA ASP A 33 -12.83 -3.95 2.73
C ASP A 33 -12.20 -2.55 2.78
N ALA A 34 -12.48 -1.72 1.75
CA ALA A 34 -12.08 -0.33 1.77
C ALA A 34 -12.97 0.44 2.76
N ILE A 35 -12.37 1.05 3.78
CA ILE A 35 -13.08 1.72 4.86
C ILE A 35 -12.53 3.12 5.14
N VAL A 36 -13.39 3.98 5.69
CA VAL A 36 -12.96 5.19 6.40
C VAL A 36 -12.93 4.82 7.88
N ALA A 37 -11.71 4.68 8.43
CA ALA A 37 -11.50 4.27 9.80
C ALA A 37 -11.38 5.48 10.72
N TYR A 38 -12.01 5.38 11.91
CA TYR A 38 -11.88 6.31 13.04
C TYR A 38 -11.27 5.64 14.29
N GLU A 39 -11.20 4.31 14.31
CA GLU A 39 -10.59 3.49 15.36
C GLU A 39 -9.46 2.61 14.81
N MET A 40 -8.53 2.25 15.69
CA MET A 40 -7.46 1.28 15.45
C MET A 40 -7.25 0.47 16.72
N ASN A 41 -7.42 -0.86 16.64
CA ASN A 41 -7.29 -1.79 17.76
C ASN A 41 -8.23 -1.47 18.94
N GLY A 42 -9.48 -1.07 18.65
CA GLY A 42 -10.50 -0.79 19.66
C GLY A 42 -10.43 0.59 20.32
N GLU A 43 -9.46 1.42 19.93
CA GLU A 43 -9.26 2.77 20.46
C GLU A 43 -9.33 3.81 19.32
N PRO A 44 -9.66 5.08 19.61
CA PRO A 44 -9.58 6.15 18.63
C PRO A 44 -8.20 6.18 17.95
N ILE A 45 -8.17 6.40 16.62
CA ILE A 45 -6.92 6.40 15.87
C ILE A 45 -5.92 7.41 16.48
N PRO A 46 -4.67 7.03 16.75
CA PRO A 46 -3.65 7.98 17.20
C PRO A 46 -3.41 9.08 16.16
N ARG A 47 -3.09 10.33 16.58
CA ARG A 47 -2.83 11.45 15.65
C ARG A 47 -1.81 11.11 14.57
N LYS A 48 -0.70 10.46 14.92
CA LYS A 48 0.34 10.01 13.98
C LYS A 48 -0.17 9.03 12.90
N ASN A 49 -1.24 8.29 13.22
CA ASN A 49 -1.85 7.28 12.38
C ASN A 49 -3.07 7.82 11.61
N GLY A 50 -3.45 9.10 11.76
CA GLY A 50 -4.43 9.75 10.90
C GLY A 50 -5.70 10.28 11.59
N TYR A 51 -5.70 10.47 12.91
CA TYR A 51 -6.86 11.07 13.61
C TYR A 51 -7.36 12.36 12.94
N PRO A 52 -8.68 12.58 12.80
CA PRO A 52 -9.76 11.72 13.30
C PRO A 52 -10.15 10.60 12.34
N LEU A 53 -9.84 10.74 11.05
CA LEU A 53 -10.28 9.82 9.99
C LEU A 53 -9.14 9.51 9.04
N ARG A 54 -9.07 8.26 8.59
CA ARG A 54 -8.20 7.84 7.49
C ARG A 54 -8.89 6.89 6.55
N ALA A 55 -8.45 6.85 5.31
CA ALA A 55 -8.76 5.75 4.41
C ALA A 55 -7.89 4.53 4.75
N ILE A 56 -8.50 3.34 4.72
CA ILE A 56 -7.82 2.05 4.74
C ILE A 56 -8.28 1.28 3.50
N VAL A 57 -7.31 0.79 2.72
CA VAL A 57 -7.52 0.07 1.47
C VAL A 57 -6.69 -1.21 1.52
N PRO A 58 -7.26 -2.32 2.00
CA PRO A 58 -6.53 -3.58 2.17
C PRO A 58 -5.93 -4.11 0.87
N GLY A 59 -4.70 -4.62 0.95
CA GLY A 59 -3.95 -5.19 -0.18
C GLY A 59 -3.31 -4.15 -1.11
N PHE A 60 -3.52 -2.85 -0.86
CA PHE A 60 -2.88 -1.76 -1.59
C PHE A 60 -1.70 -1.17 -0.80
N VAL A 61 -0.76 -0.57 -1.51
CA VAL A 61 0.40 0.10 -0.91
C VAL A 61 -0.02 1.22 0.04
N GLY A 62 0.76 1.42 1.12
CA GLY A 62 0.44 2.32 2.22
C GLY A 62 0.09 3.77 1.81
N VAL A 63 0.65 4.28 0.71
CA VAL A 63 0.35 5.64 0.20
C VAL A 63 -1.13 5.84 -0.16
N ARG A 64 -1.85 4.77 -0.53
CA ARG A 64 -3.29 4.84 -0.85
C ARG A 64 -4.17 4.86 0.41
N ASN A 65 -3.58 4.62 1.59
CA ASN A 65 -4.25 4.63 2.88
C ASN A 65 -4.13 6.03 3.52
N VAL A 66 -4.74 7.02 2.88
CA VAL A 66 -4.57 8.46 3.20
C VAL A 66 -4.97 8.76 4.64
N LYS A 67 -4.04 9.34 5.40
CA LYS A 67 -4.25 9.82 6.78
C LYS A 67 -4.86 11.22 6.79
N TRP A 68 -5.46 11.62 7.91
CA TRP A 68 -6.00 12.98 8.10
C TRP A 68 -6.98 13.36 6.99
N LEU A 69 -7.88 12.43 6.67
CA LEU A 69 -8.77 12.50 5.52
C LEU A 69 -9.65 13.76 5.59
N LYS A 70 -9.51 14.62 4.58
CA LYS A 70 -10.20 15.89 4.44
C LYS A 70 -11.39 15.79 3.49
N SER A 71 -11.21 15.15 2.33
CA SER A 71 -12.27 15.01 1.33
C SER A 71 -12.16 13.69 0.54
N ILE A 72 -13.30 13.23 0.02
CA ILE A 72 -13.41 12.08 -0.88
C ILE A 72 -14.17 12.55 -2.14
N THR A 73 -13.58 12.33 -3.31
CA THR A 73 -14.15 12.80 -4.59
C THR A 73 -14.24 11.64 -5.57
N LEU A 74 -15.41 11.47 -6.20
CA LEU A 74 -15.57 10.54 -7.32
C LEU A 74 -15.12 11.21 -8.61
N SER A 75 -14.27 10.54 -9.38
CA SER A 75 -13.64 11.11 -10.57
C SER A 75 -13.55 10.09 -11.70
N SER A 76 -13.54 10.57 -12.94
CA SER A 76 -13.17 9.77 -14.11
C SER A 76 -11.65 9.54 -14.19
N GLU A 77 -10.87 10.33 -13.45
CA GLU A 77 -9.41 10.38 -13.54
C GLU A 77 -8.76 10.04 -12.19
N GLU A 78 -7.55 9.50 -12.22
CA GLU A 78 -6.70 9.40 -11.03
C GLU A 78 -6.46 10.77 -10.38
N SER A 79 -6.13 10.75 -9.09
CA SER A 79 -5.75 11.96 -8.38
C SER A 79 -4.48 12.59 -8.98
N GLU A 80 -4.46 13.91 -9.04
CA GLU A 80 -3.27 14.67 -9.41
C GLU A 80 -2.21 14.65 -8.30
N GLY A 81 -0.99 15.04 -8.65
CA GLY A 81 0.08 15.32 -7.70
C GLY A 81 1.20 14.26 -7.65
N PRO A 82 2.26 14.53 -6.86
CA PRO A 82 3.51 13.81 -6.96
C PRO A 82 3.44 12.37 -6.44
N TRP A 83 2.44 12.01 -5.63
CA TRP A 83 2.29 10.68 -5.02
C TRP A 83 1.36 9.72 -5.78
N GLN A 84 0.67 10.21 -6.81
CA GLN A 84 -0.22 9.41 -7.65
C GLN A 84 0.26 9.41 -9.11
N ARG A 85 0.09 10.55 -9.82
CA ARG A 85 0.46 10.72 -11.23
C ARG A 85 1.93 11.10 -11.46
N GLY A 86 2.56 11.76 -10.48
CA GLY A 86 3.98 12.11 -10.53
C GLY A 86 4.92 10.92 -10.34
N MET A 87 6.22 11.19 -10.17
CA MET A 87 7.26 10.15 -10.15
C MET A 87 7.15 9.13 -8.99
N ASN A 88 6.59 9.52 -7.84
CA ASN A 88 6.64 8.65 -6.66
C ASN A 88 5.73 7.42 -6.82
N TYR A 89 6.08 6.35 -6.10
CA TYR A 89 5.29 5.11 -6.06
C TYR A 89 5.05 4.50 -7.45
N LYS A 90 6.07 4.56 -8.32
CA LYS A 90 6.14 3.88 -9.61
C LYS A 90 7.36 2.96 -9.63
N VAL A 91 7.30 1.87 -10.38
CA VAL A 91 8.43 0.94 -10.54
C VAL A 91 9.04 1.14 -11.92
N PHE A 92 10.36 1.37 -11.95
CA PHE A 92 11.12 1.56 -13.18
C PHE A 92 11.99 0.34 -13.45
N SER A 93 12.33 0.12 -14.72
CA SER A 93 13.33 -0.88 -15.10
C SER A 93 14.69 -0.55 -14.46
N PRO A 94 15.47 -1.55 -14.00
CA PRO A 94 16.83 -1.33 -13.48
C PRO A 94 17.80 -0.63 -14.46
N SER A 95 17.47 -0.62 -15.75
CA SER A 95 18.22 0.08 -16.80
C SER A 95 18.01 1.59 -16.79
N VAL A 96 16.91 2.09 -16.21
CA VAL A 96 16.62 3.52 -16.10
C VAL A 96 17.56 4.11 -15.03
N LYS A 97 18.45 5.01 -15.44
CA LYS A 97 19.44 5.66 -14.54
C LYS A 97 19.06 7.08 -14.14
N ASP A 98 18.29 7.74 -15.01
CA ASP A 98 17.66 9.02 -14.78
C ASP A 98 16.30 9.03 -15.51
N LEU A 99 15.53 10.10 -15.36
CA LEU A 99 14.21 10.21 -15.98
C LEU A 99 14.23 10.85 -17.36
N ASN A 100 15.40 11.11 -17.95
CA ASN A 100 15.48 11.79 -19.23
C ASN A 100 14.85 10.91 -20.32
N GLY A 101 13.82 11.45 -20.98
CA GLY A 101 13.07 10.72 -22.01
C GLY A 101 12.12 9.64 -21.47
N VAL A 102 11.95 9.53 -20.14
CA VAL A 102 10.96 8.63 -19.55
C VAL A 102 9.60 9.31 -19.52
N ASP A 103 8.62 8.72 -20.19
CA ASP A 103 7.22 9.14 -20.05
C ASP A 103 6.65 8.62 -18.71
N ILE A 104 6.74 9.45 -17.68
CA ILE A 104 6.25 9.16 -16.33
C ILE A 104 4.75 8.88 -16.31
N ALA A 105 3.97 9.54 -17.19
CA ALA A 105 2.52 9.37 -17.24
C ALA A 105 2.15 7.96 -17.70
N SER A 106 2.95 7.36 -18.59
CA SER A 106 2.74 5.99 -19.08
C SER A 106 3.05 4.90 -18.05
N VAL A 107 3.88 5.17 -17.04
CA VAL A 107 4.29 4.18 -16.04
C VAL A 107 3.17 4.00 -15.01
N PRO A 108 2.62 2.79 -14.81
CA PRO A 108 1.54 2.60 -13.84
C PRO A 108 1.97 2.96 -12.41
N THR A 109 1.08 3.63 -11.69
CA THR A 109 1.29 3.88 -10.26
C THR A 109 1.04 2.59 -9.48
N ILE A 110 1.84 2.34 -8.44
CA ILE A 110 1.70 1.14 -7.61
C ILE A 110 0.35 1.20 -6.91
N GLN A 111 -0.43 0.14 -7.08
CA GLN A 111 -1.69 -0.08 -6.37
C GLN A 111 -1.49 -1.26 -5.43
N GLU A 112 -1.61 -2.48 -5.94
CA GLU A 112 -1.37 -3.68 -5.14
C GLU A 112 0.12 -3.94 -4.91
N GLN A 113 0.44 -4.50 -3.75
CA GLN A 113 1.81 -4.94 -3.44
C GLN A 113 2.09 -6.34 -4.02
N PRO A 114 3.32 -6.60 -4.50
CA PRO A 114 3.74 -7.96 -4.85
C PRO A 114 3.85 -8.83 -3.59
N VAL A 115 4.10 -10.14 -3.78
CA VAL A 115 4.48 -11.02 -2.68
C VAL A 115 5.83 -10.60 -2.08
N GLN A 116 5.94 -10.67 -0.76
CA GLN A 116 7.17 -10.37 -0.02
C GLN A 116 7.28 -11.28 1.22
N SER A 117 8.52 -11.53 1.64
CA SER A 117 8.85 -12.25 2.88
C SER A 117 10.12 -11.68 3.50
N VAL A 118 10.19 -11.67 4.83
CA VAL A 118 11.33 -11.14 5.59
C VAL A 118 11.63 -12.05 6.77
N ILE A 119 12.89 -12.43 6.93
CA ILE A 119 13.41 -13.04 8.16
C ILE A 119 13.67 -11.91 9.16
N VAL A 120 13.13 -12.04 10.37
CA VAL A 120 13.30 -11.07 11.47
C VAL A 120 14.11 -11.63 12.63
N SER A 121 14.28 -12.95 12.67
CA SER A 121 15.16 -13.62 13.61
C SER A 121 15.77 -14.85 12.93
N PRO A 122 17.10 -15.01 12.98
CA PRO A 122 18.07 -14.07 13.57
C PRO A 122 18.16 -12.74 12.81
N ALA A 123 18.70 -11.72 13.47
CA ALA A 123 18.94 -10.43 12.84
C ALA A 123 20.11 -10.51 11.85
N ASP A 124 20.12 -9.60 10.86
CA ASP A 124 21.22 -9.52 9.89
C ASP A 124 22.57 -9.28 10.60
N GLY A 125 23.52 -10.19 10.38
CA GLY A 125 24.84 -10.17 11.03
C GLY A 125 24.88 -10.64 12.48
N GLU A 126 23.77 -11.13 13.05
CA GLU A 126 23.75 -11.70 14.40
C GLU A 126 24.66 -12.94 14.48
N ARG A 127 25.43 -13.04 15.57
CA ARG A 127 26.30 -14.19 15.84
C ARG A 127 25.61 -15.09 16.84
N ILE A 128 25.41 -16.34 16.44
CA ILE A 128 24.76 -17.35 17.26
C ILE A 128 25.80 -18.38 17.64
N GLU A 129 25.88 -18.70 18.93
CA GLU A 129 26.72 -19.80 19.40
C GLU A 129 26.06 -21.12 19.00
N VAL A 130 26.82 -21.98 18.32
CA VAL A 130 26.32 -23.29 17.90
C VAL A 130 26.54 -24.27 19.04
N ILE A 131 25.45 -24.64 19.71
CA ILE A 131 25.45 -25.64 20.78
C ILE A 131 24.98 -26.96 20.17
N GLU A 132 25.80 -28.02 20.31
CA GLU A 132 25.48 -29.34 19.77
C GLU A 132 24.17 -29.87 20.35
N GLY A 133 23.22 -30.22 19.47
CA GLY A 133 21.90 -30.72 19.86
C GLY A 133 20.82 -29.66 20.06
N GLU A 134 21.13 -28.36 19.92
CA GLU A 134 20.12 -27.29 19.93
C GLU A 134 19.59 -26.96 18.54
N GLU A 135 18.29 -26.66 18.47
CA GLU A 135 17.62 -26.18 17.26
C GLU A 135 17.63 -24.65 17.21
N LEU A 136 17.90 -24.08 16.03
CA LEU A 136 17.76 -22.65 15.79
C LEU A 136 16.38 -22.33 15.21
N GLU A 137 15.58 -21.57 15.95
CA GLU A 137 14.29 -21.06 15.45
C GLU A 137 14.51 -19.89 14.48
N ILE A 138 14.03 -20.03 13.24
CA ILE A 138 13.99 -18.94 12.26
C ILE A 138 12.58 -18.35 12.24
N ARG A 139 12.48 -17.02 12.38
CA ARG A 139 11.20 -16.30 12.36
C ARG A 139 11.16 -15.23 11.31
N GLY A 140 9.95 -14.98 10.81
CA GLY A 140 9.71 -13.98 9.80
C GLY A 140 8.22 -13.73 9.58
N TYR A 141 7.94 -12.89 8.60
CA TYR A 141 6.59 -12.68 8.11
C TYR A 141 6.60 -12.60 6.58
N SER A 142 5.46 -12.95 5.99
CA SER A 142 5.24 -12.90 4.55
C SER A 142 3.86 -12.37 4.25
N TRP A 143 3.71 -11.64 3.14
CA TRP A 143 2.43 -11.10 2.71
C TRP A 143 2.36 -10.94 1.19
N SER A 144 1.16 -10.68 0.67
CA SER A 144 0.93 -10.25 -0.70
C SER A 144 -0.20 -9.22 -0.75
N GLY A 145 -0.19 -8.35 -1.76
CA GLY A 145 -1.29 -7.42 -2.01
C GLY A 145 -2.53 -8.11 -2.61
N GLY A 146 -3.55 -7.30 -2.91
CA GLY A 146 -4.76 -7.74 -3.63
C GLY A 146 -5.60 -8.83 -2.95
N GLY A 147 -5.39 -9.09 -1.64
CA GLY A 147 -6.11 -10.13 -0.92
C GLY A 147 -5.62 -11.56 -1.21
N ARG A 148 -4.45 -11.72 -1.84
CA ARG A 148 -3.87 -13.04 -2.11
C ARG A 148 -3.22 -13.61 -0.85
N GLY A 149 -3.68 -14.78 -0.41
CA GLY A 149 -3.06 -15.51 0.69
C GLY A 149 -1.67 -16.05 0.33
N VAL A 150 -0.77 -16.09 1.31
CA VAL A 150 0.52 -16.78 1.16
C VAL A 150 0.31 -18.28 1.38
N ILE A 151 0.63 -19.08 0.37
CA ILE A 151 0.40 -20.54 0.40
C ILE A 151 1.63 -21.34 0.87
N ARG A 152 2.83 -20.76 0.78
CA ARG A 152 4.09 -21.40 1.15
C ARG A 152 5.18 -20.36 1.39
N VAL A 153 6.10 -20.67 2.30
CA VAL A 153 7.38 -19.96 2.49
C VAL A 153 8.47 -21.04 2.46
N ASP A 154 9.43 -20.89 1.54
CA ASP A 154 10.57 -21.79 1.38
C ASP A 154 11.79 -21.14 2.08
N VAL A 155 12.53 -21.91 2.89
CA VAL A 155 13.70 -21.44 3.68
C VAL A 155 14.94 -22.24 3.27
N SER A 156 16.08 -21.58 3.07
CA SER A 156 17.36 -22.17 2.64
C SER A 156 18.55 -21.59 3.38
#